data_AF-A0A495ZN42-F1
#
_entry.id   AF-A0A495ZN42-F1
#
_cell.length_a   1.000
_cell.length_b   1.000
_cell.length_c   1.000
_cell.angle_alpha   90.00
_cell.angle_beta   90.00
_cell.angle_gamma   90.00
#
_symmetry.space_group_name_H-M   'P 1'
#
loop_
_entity.id
_entity.type
_entity.pdbx_description
1 polymer ?
#
loop_
_entity_poly.entity_id
_entity_poly.type
_entity_poly.pdbx_seq_one_letter_code
_entity_poly.pdbx_strand_id
1 'polypeptide(L)' 'MKASELLSKLKVAEAIPCGNCDGTIPADEMMNFVFKLGKLAPRMENANVGDITCVQCQVDDPDIKITPRGPDVKFVRGD' A
#
# COMPACT_ATOMS: atom_id res chain seq x y z
N MET A 1 -6.04 -8.04 5.12
CA MET A 1 -5.36 -9.05 4.27
C MET A 1 -3.91 -9.18 4.70
N LYS A 2 -3.23 -10.29 4.41
CA LYS A 2 -1.79 -10.40 4.70
C LYS A 2 -0.97 -9.65 3.66
N ALA A 3 0.23 -9.19 4.05
CA ALA A 3 1.13 -8.49 3.14
C ALA A 3 1.57 -9.36 1.96
N SER A 4 1.73 -10.68 2.20
CA SER A 4 2.01 -11.68 1.16
C SER A 4 0.88 -11.80 0.13
N GLU A 5 -0.38 -11.69 0.58
CA GLU A 5 -1.55 -11.68 -0.31
C GLU A 5 -1.60 -10.39 -1.14
N LEU A 6 -1.36 -9.23 -0.52
CA LEU A 6 -1.27 -7.95 -1.23
C LEU A 6 -0.19 -8.01 -2.32
N LEU A 7 1.02 -8.48 -1.99
CA LEU A 7 2.10 -8.62 -2.96
C LEU A 7 1.73 -9.57 -4.11
N SER A 8 0.99 -10.64 -3.83
CA SER A 8 0.54 -11.59 -4.86
C SER A 8 -0.46 -10.96 -5.82
N LYS A 9 -1.41 -10.16 -5.32
CA LYS A 9 -2.35 -9.37 -6.13
C LYS A 9 -1.64 -8.35 -7.02
N LEU A 10 -0.67 -7.64 -6.45
CA LEU A 10 0.12 -6.65 -7.17
C LEU A 10 0.95 -7.28 -8.30
N LYS A 11 1.47 -8.50 -8.09
CA LYS A 11 2.22 -9.24 -9.13
C LYS A 11 1.37 -9.65 -10.34
N VAL A 12 0.06 -9.80 -10.15
CA VAL A 12 -0.89 -10.04 -11.27
C VAL A 12 -1.53 -8.75 -11.79
N ALA A 13 -0.92 -7.59 -11.46
CA ALA A 13 -1.35 -6.26 -11.87
C ALA A 13 -2.77 -5.86 -11.42
N GLU A 14 -3.25 -6.43 -10.32
CA GLU A 14 -4.54 -6.05 -9.73
C GLU A 14 -4.43 -4.67 -9.07
N ALA A 15 -5.30 -3.74 -9.48
CA ALA A 15 -5.40 -2.42 -8.85
C ALA A 15 -6.00 -2.55 -7.44
N ILE A 16 -5.50 -1.72 -6.51
CA ILE A 16 -5.86 -1.80 -5.10
C ILE A 16 -6.79 -0.63 -4.74
N PRO A 17 -7.95 -0.86 -4.09
CA PRO A 17 -8.84 0.23 -3.70
C PRO A 17 -8.17 1.13 -2.65
N CYS A 18 -8.45 2.43 -2.75
CA CYS A 18 -8.11 3.39 -1.70
C CYS A 18 -9.09 3.25 -0.54
N GLY A 19 -8.62 3.33 0.70
CA GLY A 19 -9.47 3.31 1.90
C GLY A 19 -10.28 4.59 2.11
N ASN A 20 -9.87 5.71 1.51
CA ASN A 20 -10.43 7.04 1.77
C ASN A 20 -11.27 7.61 0.61
N CYS A 21 -11.27 6.99 -0.56
CA CYS A 21 -12.06 7.41 -1.71
C CYS A 21 -12.42 6.22 -2.61
N ASP A 22 -13.35 6.40 -3.55
CA ASP A 22 -13.73 5.38 -4.54
C ASP A 22 -12.65 5.13 -5.61
N GLY A 23 -11.48 5.76 -5.47
CA GLY A 23 -10.34 5.59 -6.37
C GLY A 23 -9.61 4.26 -6.17
N THR A 24 -8.81 3.90 -7.18
CA THR A 24 -7.92 2.74 -7.12
C THR A 24 -6.47 3.17 -7.35
N ILE A 25 -5.56 2.42 -6.78
CA ILE A 25 -4.11 2.62 -6.85
C ILE A 25 -3.57 1.57 -7.84
N PRO A 26 -2.91 2.01 -8.92
CA PRO A 26 -2.27 1.12 -9.87
C PRO A 26 -1.23 0.20 -9.21
N ALA A 27 -1.16 -1.04 -9.67
CA ALA A 27 -0.30 -2.06 -9.07
C ALA A 27 1.19 -1.73 -9.22
N ASP A 28 1.57 -1.09 -10.32
CA ASP A 28 2.92 -0.61 -10.61
C ASP A 28 3.36 0.50 -9.64
N GLU A 29 2.47 1.42 -9.31
CA GLU A 29 2.73 2.45 -8.30
C GLU A 29 3.01 1.81 -6.93
N MET A 30 2.16 0.89 -6.48
CA MET A 30 2.38 0.15 -5.24
C MET A 30 3.69 -0.67 -5.27
N MET A 31 3.98 -1.35 -6.38
CA MET A 31 5.19 -2.15 -6.52
C MET A 31 6.46 -1.31 -6.47
N ASN A 32 6.45 -0.13 -7.10
CA ASN A 32 7.59 0.77 -7.14
C ASN A 32 7.85 1.45 -5.79
N PHE A 33 6.80 1.84 -5.06
CA PHE A 33 6.96 2.63 -3.84
C PHE A 33 6.94 1.83 -2.55
N VAL A 34 6.04 0.84 -2.42
CA VAL A 34 5.87 0.05 -1.19
C VAL A 34 6.75 -1.19 -1.22
N PHE A 35 6.83 -1.86 -2.37
CA PHE A 35 7.54 -3.13 -2.48
C PHE A 35 8.90 -3.08 -3.18
N LYS A 36 9.30 -1.92 -3.74
CA LYS A 36 10.54 -1.51 -4.47
C LYS A 36 11.40 -2.58 -5.18
N LEU A 37 11.68 -3.70 -4.53
CA LEU A 37 12.33 -4.90 -5.07
C LEU A 37 11.34 -6.05 -5.38
N GLY A 38 10.03 -5.81 -5.27
CA GLY A 38 8.97 -6.82 -5.39
C GLY A 38 9.03 -7.93 -4.34
N LYS A 39 9.63 -7.64 -3.19
CA LYS A 39 9.87 -8.60 -2.10
C LYS A 39 9.47 -7.99 -0.76
N LEU A 40 8.88 -8.82 0.09
CA LEU A 40 8.67 -8.50 1.50
C LEU A 40 9.95 -8.79 2.29
N ALA A 41 10.20 -8.00 3.33
CA ALA A 41 11.14 -8.43 4.35
C ALA A 41 10.61 -9.71 5.03
N PRO A 42 11.46 -10.69 5.41
CA PRO A 42 10.99 -11.98 5.96
C PRO A 42 10.00 -11.85 7.13
N ARG A 43 10.21 -10.84 7.99
CA ARG A 43 9.34 -10.53 9.14
C ARG A 43 7.96 -9.97 8.78
N MET A 44 7.73 -9.64 7.51
CA MET A 44 6.51 -8.97 7.03
C MET A 44 5.56 -9.91 6.30
N GLU A 45 5.95 -11.15 5.99
CA GLU A 45 5.10 -12.09 5.23
C GLU A 45 3.75 -12.37 5.90
N ASN A 46 3.75 -12.39 7.25
CA ASN A 46 2.57 -12.54 8.09
C ASN A 46 2.03 -11.22 8.65
N ALA A 47 2.59 -10.07 8.25
CA ALA A 47 2.05 -8.79 8.67
C ALA A 47 0.66 -8.58 8.06
N ASN A 48 -0.25 -8.07 8.87
CA ASN A 48 -1.55 -7.64 8.42
C ASN A 48 -1.42 -6.27 7.76
N VAL A 49 -2.01 -6.14 6.58
CA VAL A 49 -2.16 -4.88 5.86
C VAL A 49 -3.42 -4.22 6.37
N GLY A 50 -3.28 -3.01 6.90
CA GLY A 50 -4.38 -2.12 7.25
C GLY A 50 -4.85 -1.31 6.04
N ASP A 51 -5.33 -0.10 6.28
CA ASP A 51 -5.82 0.76 5.21
C ASP A 51 -4.68 1.20 4.27
N ILE A 52 -5.03 1.35 2.99
CA ILE A 52 -4.14 1.77 1.92
C ILE A 52 -4.68 3.08 1.37
N THR A 53 -3.85 4.13 1.36
CA THR A 53 -4.28 5.47 0.99
C THR A 53 -3.53 5.94 -0.26
N CYS A 54 -4.27 6.37 -1.28
CA CYS A 54 -3.67 6.89 -2.50
C CYS A 54 -2.97 8.23 -2.26
N VAL A 55 -2.05 8.61 -3.16
CA VAL A 55 -1.28 9.85 -3.05
C VAL A 55 -2.18 11.08 -2.96
N GLN A 56 -3.26 11.12 -3.74
CA GLN A 56 -4.18 12.26 -3.73
C GLN A 56 -4.85 12.45 -2.36
N CYS A 57 -5.41 11.38 -1.78
CA CYS A 57 -6.00 11.44 -0.44
C CYS A 57 -4.98 11.81 0.64
N GLN A 58 -3.70 11.45 0.47
CA GLN A 58 -2.65 11.89 1.38
C GLN A 58 -2.30 13.38 1.21
N VAL A 59 -2.36 13.94 0.00
CA VAL A 59 -2.15 15.37 -0.25
C VAL A 59 -3.30 16.21 0.30
N ASP A 60 -4.52 15.69 0.19
CA ASP A 60 -5.74 16.35 0.68
C ASP A 60 -5.90 16.26 2.21
N ASP A 61 -5.08 15.44 2.88
CA ASP A 61 -5.09 15.29 4.34
C ASP A 61 -4.39 16.50 5.00
N PRO A 62 -5.13 17.34 5.77
CA PRO A 62 -4.57 18.53 6.40
C PRO A 62 -3.54 18.23 7.50
N ASP A 63 -3.52 17.01 8.05
CA ASP A 63 -2.57 16.58 9.07
C ASP A 63 -1.23 16.13 8.46
N ILE A 64 -1.22 15.78 7.17
CA ILE A 64 -0.02 15.41 6.43
C ILE A 64 0.70 16.67 5.95
N LYS A 65 1.77 17.03 6.66
CA LYS A 65 2.60 18.22 6.33
C LYS A 65 3.68 17.99 5.28
N ILE A 66 3.76 16.79 4.71
CA ILE A 66 4.84 16.37 3.81
C ILE A 66 4.22 15.89 2.51
N THR A 67 4.79 16.32 1.38
CA THR A 67 4.37 15.80 0.07
C THR A 67 4.60 14.29 -0.01
N PRO A 68 3.57 13.49 -0.30
CA PRO A 68 3.70 12.04 -0.41
C PRO A 68 4.68 11.66 -1.51
N ARG A 69 5.45 10.60 -1.26
CA ARG A 69 6.34 10.02 -2.27
C ARG A 69 5.71 8.85 -3.02
N GLY A 70 4.55 8.37 -2.57
CA GLY A 70 3.81 7.25 -3.12
C GLY A 70 2.63 6.87 -2.20
N PRO A 71 1.92 5.78 -2.50
CA PRO A 71 0.81 5.29 -1.68
C PRO A 71 1.29 4.90 -0.28
N ASP A 72 0.47 5.19 0.73
CA ASP A 72 0.75 4.83 2.12
C ASP A 72 0.06 3.52 2.46
N VAL A 73 0.79 2.65 3.18
CA VAL A 73 0.30 1.34 3.60
C VAL A 73 0.71 1.10 5.04
N LYS A 74 -0.30 0.95 5.89
CA LYS A 74 -0.05 0.58 7.29
C LYS A 74 0.10 -0.93 7.41
N PHE A 75 1.30 -1.38 7.78
CA PHE A 75 1.53 -2.76 8.17
C PHE A 75 1.52 -2.89 9.69
N VAL A 76 0.69 -3.80 10.19
CA VAL A 76 0.64 -4.15 11.61
C VAL A 76 1.11 -5.59 11.79
N ARG A 77 1.78 -5.89 12.92
CA ARG A 77 2.15 -7.27 13.23
C ARG A 77 0.88 -8.12 13.24
N GLY A 78 0.90 -9.23 12.51
CA GLY A 78 -0.11 -10.26 12.64
C GLY A 78 0.13 -11.05 13.92
N ASP A 79 -0.95 -11.50 14.54
CA ASP A 79 -0.92 -12.50 15.62
C ASP A 79 -0.45 -13.87 15.11
#